data_AF-A0A356MMJ5-F1
#
_entry.id   AF-A0A356MMJ5-F1
#
_cell.length_a   1.000
_cell.length_b   1.000
_cell.length_c   1.000
_cell.angle_alpha   90.00
_cell.angle_beta   90.00
_cell.angle_gamma   90.00
#
_symmetry.space_group_name_H-M   'P 1'
#
loop_
_entity.id
_entity.type
_entity.pdbx_description
1 polymer ?
#
loop_
_entity_poly.entity_id
_entity_poly.type
_entity_poly.pdbx_seq_one_letter_code
_entity_poly.pdbx_strand_id
1 'polypeptide(L)' 'VLFTWLEQSIRSQYHPSYERLETFLVEIGRRKFLTPLYSAMVDTDQKALADAIYAKARPNYHSVSTGTMDELLGWSE' A
#
# COMPACT_ATOMS: atom_id res chain seq x y z
N VAL A 1 8.61 -1.85 -13.85
CA VAL A 1 9.77 -2.50 -13.20
C VAL A 1 9.76 -2.30 -11.67
N LEU A 2 9.73 -1.06 -11.15
CA LEU A 2 9.74 -0.81 -9.69
C LEU A 2 8.54 -1.42 -8.93
N PHE A 3 7.32 -1.28 -9.47
CA PHE A 3 6.11 -1.88 -8.88
C PHE A 3 6.23 -3.40 -8.66
N THR A 4 6.67 -4.13 -9.69
CA THR A 4 6.83 -5.59 -9.65
C THR A 4 7.85 -6.02 -8.60
N TRP A 5 8.92 -5.25 -8.44
CA TRP A 5 9.91 -5.50 -7.40
C TRP A 5 9.33 -5.25 -6.00
N LEU A 6 8.56 -4.18 -5.80
CA LEU A 6 7.91 -3.89 -4.51
C LEU A 6 6.90 -4.99 -4.11
N GLU A 7 6.09 -5.47 -5.06
CA GLU A 7 5.17 -6.57 -4.83
C GLU A 7 5.91 -7.84 -4.38
N GLN A 8 7.00 -8.19 -5.07
CA GLN A 8 7.83 -9.32 -4.69
C GLN A 8 8.51 -9.12 -3.33
N SER A 9 9.00 -7.91 -3.04
CA SER A 9 9.62 -7.58 -1.76
C SER A 9 8.64 -7.72 -0.58
N ILE A 10 7.36 -7.35 -0.77
CA ILE A 10 6.31 -7.56 0.25
C ILE A 10 6.10 -9.05 0.47
N ARG A 11 5.95 -9.84 -0.60
CA ARG A 11 5.80 -11.31 -0.51
C ARG A 11 6.97 -11.99 0.18
N SER A 12 8.19 -11.50 -0.06
CA SER A 12 9.41 -12.00 0.58
C SER A 12 9.68 -11.39 1.96
N GLN A 13 8.77 -10.56 2.49
CA GLN A 13 8.92 -9.82 3.76
C GLN A 13 10.26 -9.08 3.87
N TYR A 14 10.70 -8.49 2.76
CA TYR A 14 12.00 -7.83 2.69
C TYR A 14 11.92 -6.41 3.29
N HIS A 15 12.19 -6.34 4.59
CA HIS A 15 12.09 -5.14 5.42
C HIS A 15 12.82 -3.89 4.87
N PRO A 16 14.02 -3.99 4.24
CA PRO A 16 14.68 -2.80 3.67
C PRO A 16 13.88 -2.14 2.54
N SER A 17 12.93 -2.85 1.92
CA SER A 17 12.05 -2.26 0.91
C SER A 17 10.96 -1.39 1.48
N TYR A 18 10.64 -1.49 2.79
CA TYR A 18 9.47 -0.81 3.35
C TYR A 18 9.61 0.70 3.39
N GLU A 19 10.82 1.23 3.58
CA GLU A 19 11.07 2.67 3.49
C GLU A 19 10.82 3.18 2.07
N ARG A 20 11.30 2.43 1.07
CA ARG A 20 11.10 2.74 -0.35
C ARG A 20 9.63 2.61 -0.75
N LEU A 21 8.96 1.59 -0.20
CA LEU A 21 7.55 1.29 -0.39
C LEU A 21 6.67 2.41 0.19
N GLU A 22 6.92 2.84 1.43
CA GLU A 22 6.19 3.95 2.06
C GLU A 22 6.33 5.21 1.21
N THR A 23 7.55 5.58 0.83
CA THR A 23 7.80 6.74 -0.05
C THR A 23 7.06 6.61 -1.38
N PHE A 24 7.12 5.43 -2.02
CA PHE A 24 6.44 5.18 -3.28
C PHE A 24 4.92 5.25 -3.15
N LEU A 25 4.36 4.70 -2.07
CA LEU A 25 2.94 4.73 -1.78
C LEU A 25 2.48 6.15 -1.45
N VAL A 26 3.28 6.98 -0.79
CA VAL A 26 2.96 8.39 -0.51
C VAL A 26 3.03 9.24 -1.77
N GLU A 27 4.02 9.03 -2.64
CA GLU A 27 4.16 9.78 -3.90
C GLU A 27 3.15 9.34 -4.97
N ILE A 28 2.82 8.04 -5.06
CA ILE A 28 1.98 7.49 -6.14
C ILE A 28 0.57 7.18 -5.65
N GLY A 29 -0.37 8.09 -5.93
CA GLY A 29 -1.80 7.94 -5.63
C GLY A 29 -2.64 7.13 -6.63
N ARG A 30 -2.01 6.41 -7.58
CA ARG A 30 -2.73 5.68 -8.64
C ARG A 30 -3.24 4.32 -8.17
N ARG A 31 -4.57 4.18 -8.07
CA ARG A 31 -5.31 2.93 -7.74
C ARG A 31 -4.71 1.66 -8.35
N LYS A 32 -4.34 1.67 -9.64
CA LYS A 32 -3.81 0.51 -10.37
C LYS A 32 -2.58 -0.13 -9.71
N PHE A 33 -1.77 0.64 -8.99
CA PHE A 33 -0.59 0.13 -8.29
C PHE A 33 -0.85 -0.09 -6.79
N LEU A 34 -1.75 0.69 -6.21
CA LEU A 34 -2.08 0.62 -4.79
C LEU A 34 -2.81 -0.68 -4.45
N THR A 35 -3.85 -1.04 -5.22
CA THR A 35 -4.65 -2.24 -4.97
C THR A 35 -3.81 -3.52 -4.84
N PRO A 36 -2.93 -3.87 -5.80
CA PRO A 36 -2.10 -5.08 -5.68
C PRO A 36 -1.06 -5.00 -4.54
N LEU A 37 -0.47 -3.83 -4.26
CA LEU A 37 0.49 -3.68 -3.15
C LEU A 37 -0.18 -3.87 -1.78
N TYR A 38 -1.30 -3.18 -1.55
CA TYR A 38 -2.06 -3.32 -0.31
C TYR A 38 -2.61 -4.74 -0.16
N SER A 39 -3.12 -5.34 -1.24
CA SER A 39 -3.56 -6.74 -1.22
C SER A 39 -2.41 -7.70 -0.85
N ALA A 40 -1.20 -7.49 -1.38
CA ALA A 40 -0.04 -8.31 -1.04
C ALA A 40 0.37 -8.14 0.44
N MET A 41 0.22 -6.95 1.02
CA MET A 41 0.48 -6.74 2.45
C MET A 41 -0.56 -7.43 3.33
N VAL A 42 -1.83 -7.42 2.93
CA VAL A 42 -2.89 -8.14 3.66
C VAL A 42 -2.67 -9.64 3.60
N ASP A 43 -2.30 -10.17 2.43
CA ASP A 43 -2.00 -11.59 2.21
C ASP A 43 -0.79 -12.10 3.03
N THR A 44 0.19 -11.23 3.27
CA THR A 44 1.41 -11.53 4.03
C THR A 44 1.27 -11.25 5.54
N ASP A 45 0.04 -11.06 6.04
CA ASP A 45 -0.28 -10.70 7.43
C ASP A 45 0.34 -9.38 7.90
N GLN A 46 0.73 -8.51 6.96
CA GLN A 46 1.33 -7.20 7.23
C GLN A 46 0.31 -6.06 7.25
N LYS A 47 -0.96 -6.37 7.56
CA LYS A 47 -2.06 -5.42 7.55
C LYS A 47 -1.78 -4.18 8.42
N ALA A 48 -1.15 -4.35 9.58
CA ALA A 48 -0.82 -3.23 10.47
C ALA A 48 0.15 -2.20 9.85
N LEU A 49 1.13 -2.67 9.07
CA LEU A 49 2.05 -1.79 8.35
C LEU A 49 1.35 -1.09 7.19
N ALA A 50 0.49 -1.81 6.49
CA ALA A 50 -0.34 -1.27 5.43
C ALA A 50 -1.23 -0.13 5.94
N ASP A 51 -1.88 -0.33 7.09
CA ASP A 51 -2.71 0.63 7.79
C ASP A 51 -1.93 1.92 8.14
N ALA A 52 -0.75 1.77 8.75
CA ALA A 52 0.11 2.89 9.11
C ALA A 52 0.58 3.72 7.89
N ILE A 53 0.93 3.06 6.78
CA ILE A 53 1.31 3.74 5.54
C ILE A 53 0.09 4.41 4.90
N TYR A 54 -1.05 3.73 4.88
CA TYR A 54 -2.30 4.26 4.33
C TYR A 54 -2.72 5.53 5.06
N ALA A 55 -2.64 5.56 6.40
CA ALA A 55 -2.94 6.75 7.20
C ALA A 55 -2.14 7.98 6.76
N LYS A 56 -0.84 7.80 6.48
CA LYS A 56 0.06 8.88 6.02
C LYS A 56 -0.19 9.28 4.56
N ALA A 57 -0.46 8.30 3.71
CA ALA A 57 -0.59 8.50 2.26
C ALA A 57 -2.00 8.95 1.83
N ARG A 58 -3.04 8.63 2.61
CA ARG A 58 -4.46 8.96 2.38
C ARG A 58 -4.71 10.40 1.92
N PRO A 59 -4.15 11.46 2.55
CA PRO A 59 -4.38 12.85 2.11
C PRO A 59 -3.84 13.15 0.70
N ASN A 60 -2.88 12.38 0.20
CA ASN A 60 -2.33 12.54 -1.15
C ASN A 60 -3.09 11.72 -2.20
N TYR A 61 -4.01 10.86 -1.79
CA TYR A 61 -4.74 9.98 -2.70
C TYR A 61 -5.97 10.64 -3.30
N HIS A 62 -6.22 10.32 -4.57
CA HIS A 62 -7.49 10.68 -5.21
C HIS A 62 -8.65 9.94 -4.53
N SER A 63 -9.81 10.60 -4.42
CA SER A 63 -11.01 10.07 -3.77
C SER A 63 -11.48 8.70 -4.32
N VAL A 64 -11.21 8.43 -5.59
CA VAL A 64 -11.49 7.12 -6.22
C VAL A 64 -10.56 6.01 -5.75
N SER A 65 -9.30 6.33 -5.45
CA SER A 65 -8.35 5.36 -4.91
C SER A 65 -8.68 5.11 -3.43
N THR A 66 -8.89 6.17 -2.63
CA THR A 66 -9.21 6.02 -1.19
C THR A 66 -10.42 5.13 -0.96
N GLY A 67 -11.52 5.30 -1.71
CA GLY A 67 -12.70 4.42 -1.57
C GLY A 67 -12.39 2.94 -1.79
N THR A 68 -11.53 2.61 -2.76
CA THR A 68 -11.12 1.21 -3.00
C THR A 68 -10.24 0.68 -1.87
N MET A 69 -9.34 1.52 -1.34
CA MET A 69 -8.45 1.12 -0.24
C MET A 69 -9.20 1.01 1.10
N ASP A 70 -10.19 1.87 1.34
CA ASP A 70 -11.08 1.76 2.50
C ASP A 70 -11.82 0.42 2.52
N GLU A 71 -12.42 0.02 1.38
CA GLU A 71 -13.07 -1.30 1.26
C GLU A 71 -12.07 -2.45 1.47
N LEU A 72 -10.86 -2.34 0.91
CA LEU A 72 -9.85 -3.40 0.97
C LEU A 72 -9.26 -3.57 2.37
N LEU A 73 -8.99 -2.46 3.06
CA LEU A 73 -8.41 -2.47 4.41
C LEU A 73 -9.50 -2.60 5.50
N GLY A 74 -10.76 -2.36 5.15
CA GLY A 74 -11.84 -2.18 6.13
C GLY A 74 -11.61 -0.94 6.97
N TRP A 75 -10.95 0.08 6.41
CA TRP A 75 -10.70 1.33 7.10
C TRP A 75 -12.05 2.00 7.38
N SER A 76 -12.33 2.29 8.64
CA SER A 76 -13.53 2.99 9.07
C SER A 76 -13.05 4.20 9.85
N GLU A 77 -13.37 5.41 9.37
CA GLU A 77 -13.13 6.66 10.12
C GLU A 77 -13.89 6.70 11.44
#